data_AF-A0A8J2UPY8-F1
#
_entry.id   AF-A0A8J2UPY8-F1
#
_cell.length_a   1.000
_cell.length_b   1.000
_cell.length_c   1.000
_cell.angle_alpha   90.00
_cell.angle_beta   90.00
_cell.angle_gamma   90.00
#
_symmetry.space_group_name_H-M   'P 1'
#
loop_
_entity.id
_entity.type
_entity.pdbx_description
1 polymer ?
#
loop_
_entity_poly.entity_id
_entity_poly.type
_entity_poly.pdbx_seq_one_letter_code
_entity_poly.pdbx_strand_id
1 'polypeptide(L)'
;MSLVGHSLGAHAAGFCERMPMDPEFPAGLNGSYDIVGRDVRTGHAYTGTLALDHGREVYTLARTVQGRTVHGEAWMESCGVDRIRTLVVRYDAEPVIRMACSLGADGGNYYRVSCRTVQGGNDSPGLEAWYQRP
;
A
#
# COMPACT_ATOMS: atom_id res chain seq x y z
N MET A 1 -11.13 22.93 -31.26
CA MET A 1 -9.74 22.68 -30.80
C MET A 1 -9.81 22.30 -29.34
N SER A 2 -9.39 21.06 -29.05
CA SER A 2 -9.37 20.47 -27.70
C SER A 2 -8.02 20.77 -27.03
N LEU A 3 -8.04 21.03 -25.73
CA LEU A 3 -7.19 20.42 -24.68
C LEU A 3 -7.23 21.30 -23.42
N VAL A 4 -8.14 20.97 -22.51
CA VAL A 4 -8.03 21.35 -21.09
C VAL A 4 -7.08 20.33 -20.46
N GLY A 5 -5.84 20.77 -20.22
CA GLY A 5 -4.85 20.02 -19.45
C GLY A 5 -5.34 19.87 -18.02
N HIS A 6 -5.66 18.63 -17.61
CA HIS A 6 -5.95 18.30 -16.23
C HIS A 6 -4.63 18.21 -15.47
N SER A 7 -4.29 19.28 -14.78
CA SER A 7 -3.27 19.28 -13.73
C SER A 7 -3.81 18.49 -12.52
N LEU A 8 -3.53 17.19 -12.46
CA LEU A 8 -3.72 16.37 -11.27
C LEU A 8 -2.38 16.26 -10.54
N GLY A 9 -1.94 17.37 -9.95
CA GLY A 9 -0.65 17.43 -9.29
C GLY A 9 -0.56 18.52 -8.23
N ALA A 10 -1.60 18.74 -7.41
CA ALA A 10 -1.52 19.71 -6.30
C ALA A 10 -2.64 19.62 -5.22
N HIS A 11 -3.50 18.60 -5.21
CA HIS A 11 -4.65 18.55 -4.29
C HIS A 11 -4.61 17.32 -3.37
N ALA A 12 -3.61 17.22 -2.50
CA ALA A 12 -3.65 16.28 -1.36
C ALA A 12 -2.69 16.63 -0.21
N ALA A 13 -1.81 17.61 -0.36
CA ALA A 13 -1.02 18.13 0.75
C ALA A 13 -1.94 18.97 1.66
N GLY A 14 -2.67 18.29 2.55
CA GLY A 14 -3.60 18.93 3.51
C GLY A 14 -4.84 18.11 3.89
N PHE A 15 -5.06 16.93 3.30
CA PHE A 15 -6.28 16.14 3.57
C PHE A 15 -6.01 14.84 4.37
N CYS A 16 -4.77 14.34 4.37
CA CYS A 16 -4.40 13.14 5.09
C CYS A 16 -3.36 13.46 6.17
N GLU A 17 -3.58 12.96 7.38
CA GLU A 17 -2.65 13.11 8.50
C GLU A 17 -2.10 11.74 8.90
N ARG A 18 -0.77 11.65 9.02
CA ARG A 18 -0.11 10.44 9.52
C ARG A 18 -0.50 10.20 10.97
N MET A 19 -0.93 8.99 11.24
CA MET A 19 -1.28 8.53 12.59
C MET A 19 -0.02 8.04 13.30
N PRO A 20 0.06 8.21 14.63
CA PRO A 20 1.09 7.56 15.42
C PRO A 20 0.97 6.03 15.27
N MET A 21 2.12 5.36 15.31
CA MET A 21 2.18 3.91 15.32
C MET A 21 1.55 3.38 16.62
N ASP A 22 0.59 2.49 16.47
CA ASP A 22 -0.06 1.79 17.56
C ASP A 22 0.01 0.29 17.26
N PRO A 23 0.74 -0.52 18.03
CA PRO A 23 0.84 -1.96 17.77
C PRO A 23 -0.50 -2.69 17.94
N GLU A 24 -1.46 -2.10 18.65
CA GLU A 24 -2.81 -2.65 18.82
C GLU A 24 -3.77 -2.17 17.73
N PHE A 25 -3.34 -1.26 16.83
CA PHE A 25 -4.18 -0.72 15.77
C PHE A 25 -3.46 -0.61 14.41
N PRO A 26 -3.96 -1.29 13.35
CA PRO A 26 -5.04 -2.27 13.37
C PRO A 26 -4.58 -3.60 14.00
N ALA A 27 -5.32 -4.10 14.99
CA ALA A 27 -4.99 -5.34 15.68
C ALA A 27 -4.81 -6.50 14.71
N GLY A 28 -3.67 -7.19 14.75
CA GLY A 28 -3.36 -8.35 13.91
C GLY A 28 -2.97 -8.03 12.48
N LEU A 29 -2.67 -6.77 12.14
CA LEU A 29 -2.16 -6.42 10.81
C LEU A 29 -0.72 -6.91 10.58
N ASN A 30 0.09 -7.07 11.63
CA ASN A 30 1.39 -7.69 11.49
C ASN A 30 1.25 -9.18 11.14
N GLY A 31 2.13 -9.67 10.28
CA GLY A 31 2.14 -11.06 9.89
C GLY A 31 2.70 -11.32 8.51
N SER A 32 2.33 -12.47 8.00
CA SER A 32 2.75 -13.00 6.72
C SER A 32 1.59 -12.99 5.74
N TYR A 33 1.87 -12.64 4.48
CA TYR A 33 0.85 -12.46 3.45
C TYR A 33 1.26 -13.14 2.15
N ASP A 34 0.29 -13.73 1.47
CA ASP A 34 0.37 -14.00 0.04
C ASP A 34 -0.10 -12.75 -0.72
N ILE A 35 0.60 -12.39 -1.80
CA ILE A 35 0.25 -11.22 -2.60
C ILE A 35 -0.05 -11.59 -4.05
N VAL A 36 -1.04 -10.92 -4.62
CA VAL A 36 -1.40 -10.98 -6.04
C VAL A 36 -1.51 -9.56 -6.56
N GLY A 37 -0.82 -9.24 -7.64
CA GLY A 37 -0.86 -7.89 -8.18
C GLY A 37 -0.60 -7.80 -9.67
N ARG A 38 -0.58 -6.57 -10.17
CA ARG A 38 -0.30 -6.20 -11.55
C ARG A 38 0.77 -5.12 -11.57
N ASP A 39 1.86 -5.40 -12.27
CA ASP A 39 3.01 -4.50 -12.37
C ASP A 39 2.64 -3.29 -13.24
N VAL A 40 2.97 -2.10 -12.76
CA VAL A 40 2.60 -0.83 -13.41
C VAL A 40 3.41 -0.53 -14.67
N ARG A 41 4.60 -1.13 -14.80
CA ARG A 41 5.51 -0.89 -15.94
C ARG A 41 5.20 -1.83 -17.10
N THR A 42 4.89 -3.08 -16.80
CA THR A 42 4.70 -4.16 -17.78
C THR A 42 3.25 -4.54 -17.98
N GLY A 43 2.36 -4.21 -17.03
CA GLY A 43 0.96 -4.64 -17.04
C GLY A 43 0.76 -6.12 -16.70
N HIS A 44 1.84 -6.87 -16.42
CA HIS A 44 1.77 -8.29 -16.14
C HIS A 44 1.29 -8.56 -14.72
N ALA A 45 0.52 -9.63 -14.56
CA ALA A 45 0.17 -10.13 -13.23
C ALA A 45 1.41 -10.77 -12.57
N TYR A 46 1.49 -10.68 -11.25
CA TYR A 46 2.50 -11.34 -10.44
C TYR A 46 1.88 -11.90 -9.16
N THR A 47 2.58 -12.85 -8.58
CA THR A 47 2.35 -13.35 -7.23
C THR A 47 3.63 -13.29 -6.41
N GLY A 48 3.50 -13.35 -5.09
CA GLY A 48 4.64 -13.30 -4.19
C GLY A 48 4.23 -13.43 -2.72
N THR A 49 5.15 -13.05 -1.85
CA THR A 49 4.92 -13.00 -0.40
C THR A 49 5.28 -11.65 0.17
N LEU A 50 4.69 -11.31 1.31
CA LEU A 50 5.00 -10.12 2.09
C LEU A 50 5.07 -10.49 3.56
N ALA A 51 6.09 -10.01 4.25
CA ALA A 51 6.14 -9.95 5.70
C ALA A 51 5.95 -8.49 6.14
N LEU A 52 5.06 -8.29 7.12
CA LEU A 52 4.77 -7.00 7.73
C LEU A 52 4.97 -7.14 9.24
N ASP A 53 5.81 -6.30 9.82
CA ASP A 53 6.16 -6.36 11.25
C ASP A 53 6.12 -4.96 11.88
N HIS A 54 6.05 -4.90 13.20
CA HIS A 54 6.11 -3.64 13.95
C HIS A 54 7.54 -3.12 13.99
N GLY A 55 7.75 -1.93 13.42
CA GLY A 55 8.89 -1.09 13.74
C GLY A 55 8.57 -0.13 14.88
N ARG A 56 9.53 0.76 15.20
CA ARG A 56 9.38 1.73 16.29
C ARG A 56 8.34 2.83 16.00
N GLU A 57 8.24 3.26 14.74
CA GLU A 57 7.38 4.39 14.31
C GLU A 57 6.55 4.09 13.05
N VAL A 58 6.81 2.95 12.42
CA VAL A 58 6.18 2.46 11.18
C VAL A 58 6.13 0.94 11.23
N TYR A 59 5.30 0.34 10.40
CA TYR A 59 5.46 -1.06 10.03
C TYR A 59 6.67 -1.22 9.12
N THR A 60 7.47 -2.27 9.33
CA THR A 60 8.53 -2.68 8.40
C THR A 60 8.00 -3.73 7.44
N LEU A 61 8.42 -3.67 6.18
CA LEU A 61 7.96 -4.56 5.12
C LEU A 61 9.14 -5.31 4.48
N ALA A 62 8.89 -6.56 4.10
CA ALA A 62 9.75 -7.33 3.19
C ALA A 62 8.87 -8.04 2.15
N ARG A 63 8.91 -7.58 0.90
CA ARG A 63 8.11 -8.09 -0.20
C ARG A 63 8.97 -8.91 -1.16
N THR A 64 8.59 -10.14 -1.44
CA THR A 64 9.28 -11.03 -2.38
C THR A 64 8.41 -11.33 -3.59
N VAL A 65 8.83 -10.93 -4.78
CA VAL A 65 8.19 -11.27 -6.06
C VAL A 65 9.24 -11.80 -7.02
N GLN A 66 8.96 -12.94 -7.67
CA GLN A 66 9.91 -13.59 -8.60
C GLN A 66 11.31 -13.79 -7.99
N GLY A 67 11.38 -14.17 -6.71
CA GLY A 67 12.64 -14.39 -5.99
C GLY A 67 13.42 -13.11 -5.62
N ARG A 68 12.91 -11.92 -5.95
CA ARG A 68 13.51 -10.64 -5.58
C ARG A 68 12.81 -10.06 -4.36
N THR A 69 13.59 -9.79 -3.32
CA THR A 69 13.10 -9.14 -2.09
C THR A 69 13.34 -7.64 -2.16
N VAL A 70 12.33 -6.86 -1.80
CA VAL A 70 12.41 -5.41 -1.62
C VAL A 70 11.88 -5.07 -0.23
N HIS A 71 12.60 -4.21 0.48
CA HIS A 71 12.22 -3.73 1.80
C HIS A 71 11.45 -2.42 1.71
N GLY A 72 10.73 -2.08 2.78
CA GLY A 72 10.02 -0.82 2.86
C GLY A 72 9.39 -0.57 4.20
N GLU A 73 8.53 0.44 4.22
CA GLU A 73 7.81 0.91 5.39
C GLU A 73 6.32 1.11 5.06
N ALA A 74 5.48 0.97 6.07
CA ALA A 74 4.08 1.37 6.00
C ALA A 74 3.62 2.10 7.24
N TRP A 75 2.64 2.98 7.07
CA TRP A 75 2.03 3.74 8.15
C TRP A 75 0.55 3.99 7.87
N MET A 76 -0.21 4.26 8.93
CA MET A 76 -1.62 4.62 8.81
C MET A 76 -1.75 6.13 8.60
N GLU A 77 -2.64 6.52 7.70
CA GLU A 77 -3.10 7.89 7.53
C GLU A 77 -4.60 7.99 7.80
N SER A 78 -5.00 9.13 8.33
CA SER A 78 -6.39 9.55 8.49
C SER A 78 -6.70 10.58 7.42
N CYS A 79 -7.47 10.18 6.41
CA CYS A 79 -7.81 11.03 5.28
C CYS A 79 -9.22 11.59 5.39
N GLY A 80 -9.32 12.91 5.32
CA GLY A 80 -10.57 13.65 5.19
C GLY A 80 -11.41 13.82 6.43
N VAL A 81 -12.55 14.49 6.23
CA VAL A 81 -13.53 14.76 7.28
C VAL A 81 -14.10 13.47 7.89
N ASP A 82 -14.27 12.44 7.06
CA ASP A 82 -14.77 11.12 7.47
C ASP A 82 -13.70 10.25 8.15
N ARG A 83 -12.46 10.76 8.27
CA ARG A 83 -11.31 10.06 8.86
C ARG A 83 -11.10 8.66 8.29
N ILE A 84 -11.18 8.56 6.97
CA ILE A 84 -10.97 7.31 6.24
C ILE A 84 -9.55 6.84 6.53
N ARG A 85 -9.43 5.63 7.09
CA ARG A 85 -8.14 5.02 7.41
C ARG A 85 -7.54 4.41 6.16
N THR A 86 -6.32 4.83 5.83
CA THR A 86 -5.57 4.33 4.68
C THR A 86 -4.21 3.85 5.16
N LEU A 87 -3.83 2.63 4.76
CA LEU A 87 -2.46 2.16 4.94
C LEU A 87 -1.64 2.68 3.76
N VAL A 88 -0.65 3.52 4.04
CA VAL A 88 0.30 4.02 3.05
C VAL A 88 1.54 3.16 3.11
N VAL A 89 2.01 2.74 1.94
CA VAL A 89 3.16 1.84 1.78
C VAL A 89 4.19 2.53 0.90
N ARG A 90 5.46 2.39 1.28
CA ARG A 90 6.60 2.82 0.48
C ARG A 90 7.65 1.73 0.47
N TYR A 91 7.97 1.22 -0.71
CA TYR A 91 9.09 0.30 -0.90
C TYR A 91 10.33 1.06 -1.37
N ASP A 92 11.48 0.70 -0.80
CA ASP A 92 12.80 1.21 -1.18
C ASP A 92 13.29 0.45 -2.43
N ALA A 93 12.57 0.66 -3.53
CA ALA A 93 12.92 0.21 -4.87
C ALA A 93 13.44 1.38 -5.72
N GLU A 94 14.03 1.08 -6.89
CA GLU A 94 14.39 2.08 -7.88
C GLU A 94 13.61 1.83 -9.20
N PRO A 95 12.66 2.72 -9.58
CA PRO A 95 12.21 3.89 -8.82
C PRO A 95 11.29 3.49 -7.64
N VAL A 96 11.23 4.37 -6.64
CA VAL A 96 10.43 4.17 -5.41
C VAL A 96 8.98 3.80 -5.77
N ILE A 97 8.45 2.79 -5.08
CA ILE A 97 7.07 2.34 -5.24
C ILE A 97 6.26 2.88 -4.06
N ARG A 98 5.18 3.61 -4.34
CA ARG A 98 4.23 4.08 -3.33
C ARG A 98 2.85 3.51 -3.58
N MET A 99 2.18 3.11 -2.51
CA MET A 99 0.86 2.50 -2.58
C MET A 99 -0.04 3.08 -1.49
N ALA A 100 -1.31 3.26 -1.85
CA ALA A 100 -2.38 3.58 -0.91
C ALA A 100 -3.32 2.38 -0.84
N CYS A 101 -3.59 1.91 0.38
CA CYS A 101 -4.28 0.66 0.61
C CYS A 101 -5.48 0.82 1.53
N SER A 102 -6.57 0.13 1.18
CA SER A 102 -7.71 -0.07 2.06
C SER A 102 -7.58 -1.42 2.78
N LEU A 103 -7.93 -1.43 4.06
CA LEU A 103 -7.99 -2.64 4.87
C LEU A 103 -9.44 -3.17 4.88
N GLY A 104 -9.59 -4.46 4.64
CA GLY A 104 -10.83 -5.21 4.83
C GLY A 104 -10.58 -6.45 5.66
N ALA A 105 -11.64 -7.02 6.21
CA ALA A 105 -11.62 -8.31 6.89
C ALA A 105 -12.73 -9.18 6.32
N ASP A 106 -12.39 -10.39 5.86
CA ASP A 106 -13.33 -11.29 5.19
C ASP A 106 -14.11 -12.17 6.20
N GLY A 107 -14.38 -11.66 7.41
CA GLY A 107 -15.13 -12.35 8.47
C GLY A 107 -14.38 -13.48 9.19
N GLY A 108 -13.14 -13.80 8.78
CA GLY A 108 -12.32 -14.87 9.34
C GLY A 108 -11.18 -14.46 10.28
N ASN A 109 -11.20 -13.23 10.81
CA ASN A 109 -10.09 -12.61 11.57
C ASN A 109 -8.78 -12.38 10.77
N TYR A 110 -8.79 -12.59 9.46
CA TYR A 110 -7.64 -12.34 8.57
C TYR A 110 -7.85 -11.08 7.75
N TYR A 111 -6.79 -10.28 7.62
CA TYR A 111 -6.83 -9.08 6.79
C TYR A 111 -6.76 -9.42 5.31
N ARG A 112 -7.59 -8.70 4.56
CA ARG A 112 -7.44 -8.50 3.13
C ARG A 112 -7.10 -7.05 2.87
N VAL A 113 -5.91 -6.80 2.33
CA VAL A 113 -5.44 -5.46 2.00
C VAL A 113 -5.56 -5.27 0.50
N SER A 114 -6.17 -4.18 0.05
CA SER A 114 -6.27 -3.84 -1.38
C SER A 114 -5.61 -2.51 -1.65
N CYS A 115 -4.61 -2.52 -2.51
CA CYS A 115 -3.71 -1.40 -2.76
C CYS A 115 -3.76 -0.92 -4.21
N ARG A 116 -3.62 0.39 -4.38
CA ARG A 116 -3.32 1.01 -5.67
C ARG A 116 -1.91 1.56 -5.66
N THR A 117 -1.13 1.23 -6.68
CA THR A 117 0.24 1.70 -6.85
C THR A 117 0.27 2.89 -7.79
N VAL A 118 0.98 3.94 -7.40
CA VAL A 118 1.34 5.06 -8.27
C VAL A 118 2.85 5.09 -8.41
N GLN A 119 3.36 4.97 -9.63
CA GLN A 119 4.78 5.06 -9.94
C GLN A 119 4.97 5.96 -11.15
N GLY A 120 5.75 7.04 -11.01
CA GLY A 120 6.25 7.84 -12.13
C GLY A 120 5.21 8.59 -12.97
N GLY A 121 4.02 8.91 -12.43
CA GLY A 121 2.99 9.67 -13.16
C GLY A 121 2.23 8.88 -14.24
N ASN A 122 2.31 7.55 -14.24
CA ASN A 122 1.54 6.70 -15.16
C ASN A 122 0.03 6.73 -14.87
N ASP A 123 -0.79 6.88 -15.92
CA ASP A 123 -2.25 6.93 -15.85
C ASP A 123 -2.92 5.58 -15.51
N SER A 124 -2.19 4.46 -15.63
CA SER A 124 -2.68 3.13 -15.29
C SER A 124 -2.16 2.71 -13.90
N PRO A 125 -2.98 2.73 -12.84
CA PRO A 125 -2.53 2.34 -11.53
C PRO A 125 -2.18 0.84 -11.48
N GLY A 126 -1.05 0.52 -10.85
CA GLY A 126 -0.79 -0.85 -10.42
C GLY A 126 -1.82 -1.26 -9.36
N LEU A 127 -2.08 -2.55 -9.23
CA LEU A 127 -2.98 -3.11 -8.22
C LEU A 127 -2.25 -4.20 -7.46
N GLU A 128 -2.44 -4.28 -6.15
CA GLU A 128 -1.96 -5.40 -5.35
C GLU A 128 -2.99 -5.72 -4.28
N ALA A 129 -3.24 -7.00 -4.06
CA ALA A 129 -4.05 -7.51 -2.97
C ALA A 129 -3.18 -8.39 -2.08
N TRP A 130 -3.29 -8.20 -0.77
CA TRP A 130 -2.60 -9.01 0.23
C TRP A 130 -3.63 -9.85 0.97
N TYR A 131 -3.32 -11.13 1.12
CA TYR A 131 -4.12 -12.12 1.82
C TYR A 131 -3.29 -12.64 2.99
N GLN A 132 -3.72 -12.32 4.21
CA GLN A 132 -3.00 -12.75 5.39
C GLN A 132 -3.02 -14.28 5.49
N ARG A 133 -1.86 -14.85 5.80
CA ARG A 133 -1.70 -16.28 6.08
C ARG A 133 -2.03 -16.56 7.55
N PRO A 134 -2.62 -17.73 7.85
CA PRO A 134 -2.86 -18.18 9.22
C PRO A 134 -1.60 -18.27 10.08
#